data_AF-A0A1M5KWH4-F1
#
_entry.id   AF-A0A1M5KWH4-F1
#
_cell.length_a   1.000
_cell.length_b   1.000
_cell.length_c   1.000
_cell.angle_alpha   90.00
_cell.angle_beta   90.00
_cell.angle_gamma   90.00
#
_symmetry.space_group_name_H-M   'P 1'
#
loop_
_entity.id
_entity.type
_entity.pdbx_description
1 polymer ?
#
loop_
_entity_poly.entity_id
_entity_poly.type
_entity_poly.pdbx_seq_one_letter_code
_entity_poly.pdbx_strand_id
1 'polypeptide(L)'
;MAEFKLSNSKFFLNRKNVVWSYDNKEYIFAKNFDKLMKSDFDNLIVPFSNFILNDYVNPNKNHMYTYITLFLSSNYTDKNLIDSIRKYSKRKSYKFGLRGYSVFRIILFNNSTNELFYNKDSKDTIKFYREVLLI
;
A
#
# COMPACT_ATOMS: atom_id res chain seq x y z
N MET A 1 9.68 1.83 8.38
CA MET A 1 8.84 0.80 7.72
C MET A 1 8.12 0.06 8.83
N ALA A 2 6.81 -0.17 8.67
CA ALA A 2 6.01 -1.00 9.55
C ALA A 2 5.43 -2.18 8.75
N GLU A 3 5.28 -3.34 9.39
CA GLU A 3 4.72 -4.55 8.79
C GLU A 3 3.63 -5.13 9.69
N PHE A 4 2.53 -5.56 9.07
CA PHE A 4 1.45 -6.30 9.70
C PHE A 4 1.17 -7.58 8.90
N LYS A 5 1.04 -8.71 9.59
CA LYS A 5 0.74 -9.99 8.98
C LYS A 5 -0.45 -10.64 9.69
N LEU A 6 -1.50 -10.92 8.92
CA LEU A 6 -2.67 -11.65 9.39
C LEU A 6 -2.71 -13.01 8.68
N SER A 7 -2.57 -14.07 9.45
CA SER A 7 -2.69 -15.45 8.97
C SER A 7 -3.90 -16.09 9.62
N ASN A 8 -4.83 -16.61 8.82
CA ASN A 8 -5.98 -17.36 9.33
C ASN A 8 -5.99 -18.77 8.77
N SER A 9 -6.29 -19.76 9.61
CA SER A 9 -6.23 -21.19 9.23
C SER A 9 -7.39 -21.95 9.86
N LYS A 10 -8.14 -22.70 9.04
CA LYS A 10 -9.17 -23.63 9.53
C LYS A 10 -8.62 -25.05 9.47
N PHE A 11 -8.69 -25.74 10.60
CA PHE A 11 -8.21 -27.12 10.75
C PHE A 11 -9.41 -28.09 10.83
N PHE A 12 -9.24 -29.32 10.35
CA PHE A 12 -10.19 -30.41 10.53
C PHE A 12 -9.55 -31.53 11.34
N LEU A 13 -10.12 -31.82 12.51
CA LEU A 13 -9.65 -32.82 13.49
C LEU A 13 -8.32 -32.51 14.20
N ASN A 14 -7.26 -32.07 13.51
CA ASN A 14 -5.96 -31.74 14.15
C ASN A 14 -5.18 -30.65 13.38
N ARG A 15 -4.14 -30.06 14.00
CA ARG A 15 -3.29 -29.01 13.39
C ARG A 15 -2.54 -29.44 12.12
N LYS A 16 -2.48 -30.74 11.80
CA LYS A 16 -1.84 -31.27 10.58
C LYS A 16 -2.78 -31.25 9.37
N ASN A 17 -4.09 -31.21 9.62
CA ASN A 17 -5.13 -31.24 8.60
C ASN A 17 -5.71 -29.84 8.41
N VAL A 18 -5.02 -29.01 7.63
CA VAL A 18 -5.49 -27.67 7.22
C VAL A 18 -6.53 -27.83 6.11
N VAL A 19 -7.77 -27.39 6.36
CA VAL A 19 -8.84 -27.33 5.34
C VAL A 19 -8.58 -26.20 4.37
N TRP A 20 -8.24 -25.04 4.91
CA TRP A 20 -7.77 -23.88 4.16
C TRP A 20 -7.00 -22.94 5.10
N SER A 21 -6.03 -22.21 4.54
CA SER A 21 -5.31 -21.14 5.19
C SER A 21 -5.20 -19.97 4.22
N TYR A 22 -5.39 -18.75 4.70
CA TYR A 22 -5.10 -17.54 3.94
C TYR A 22 -4.19 -16.61 4.73
N ASP A 23 -3.23 -16.02 4.01
CA ASP A 23 -2.29 -15.04 4.53
C ASP A 23 -2.55 -13.69 3.84
N ASN A 24 -2.78 -12.68 4.68
CA ASN A 24 -2.90 -11.28 4.31
C ASN A 24 -1.70 -10.52 4.90
N LYS A 25 -1.05 -9.71 4.09
CA LYS A 25 0.07 -8.87 4.54
C LYS A 25 -0.23 -7.41 4.29
N GLU A 26 0.23 -6.54 5.17
CA GLU A 26 0.23 -5.11 4.97
C GLU A 26 1.60 -4.54 5.31
N TYR A 27 2.17 -3.79 4.38
CA TYR A 27 3.41 -3.05 4.59
C TYR A 27 3.13 -1.56 4.51
N ILE A 28 3.64 -0.80 5.47
CA ILE A 28 3.53 0.66 5.48
C ILE A 28 4.93 1.26 5.43
N PHE A 29 5.16 2.08 4.42
CA PHE A 29 6.37 2.88 4.24
C PHE A 29 6.00 4.33 4.42
N ALA A 30 6.74 5.05 5.27
CA ALA A 30 6.52 6.46 5.54
C ALA A 30 7.76 7.25 5.14
N LYS A 31 7.58 8.38 4.47
CA LYS A 31 8.67 9.31 4.16
C LYS A 31 8.18 10.76 4.17
N ASN A 32 8.93 11.62 4.86
CA ASN A 32 8.70 13.06 4.86
C ASN A 32 9.57 13.76 3.80
N PHE A 33 9.04 14.83 3.21
CA PHE A 33 9.70 15.70 2.25
C PHE A 33 9.49 17.16 2.65
N ASP A 34 10.48 18.02 2.39
CA ASP A 34 10.25 19.46 2.51
C ASP A 34 9.38 19.97 1.35
N LYS A 35 9.69 19.46 0.15
CA LYS A 35 8.98 19.71 -1.10
C LYS A 35 8.85 18.40 -1.87
N LEU A 36 7.66 18.09 -2.34
CA LEU A 36 7.39 16.93 -3.18
C LEU A 36 6.74 17.40 -4.47
N MET A 37 7.32 17.03 -5.61
CA MET A 37 6.84 17.47 -6.92
C MET A 37 6.53 16.30 -7.85
N LYS A 38 5.92 16.60 -9.00
CA LYS A 38 5.69 15.63 -10.08
C LYS A 38 6.93 14.83 -10.48
N SER A 39 8.13 15.44 -10.49
CA SER A 39 9.38 14.76 -10.81
C SER A 39 9.72 13.65 -9.81
N ASP A 40 9.45 13.85 -8.52
CA ASP A 40 9.69 12.84 -7.47
C ASP A 40 8.73 11.66 -7.63
N PHE A 41 7.52 11.92 -8.13
CA PHE A 41 6.59 10.85 -8.46
C PHE A 41 7.17 9.91 -9.52
N ASP A 42 7.70 10.48 -10.61
CA ASP A 42 8.25 9.68 -11.72
C ASP A 42 9.58 9.01 -11.35
N ASN A 43 10.43 9.69 -10.59
CA ASN A 43 11.79 9.23 -10.32
C ASN A 43 11.91 8.40 -9.04
N LEU A 44 10.96 8.50 -8.11
CA LEU A 44 11.01 7.80 -6.82
C LEU A 44 9.79 6.91 -6.60
N ILE A 45 8.57 7.45 -6.71
CA ILE A 45 7.35 6.72 -6.33
C ILE A 45 7.06 5.58 -7.33
N VAL A 46 7.15 5.86 -8.63
CA VAL A 46 6.90 4.86 -9.68
C VAL A 46 7.97 3.73 -9.65
N PRO A 47 9.28 4.02 -9.57
CA PRO A 47 10.31 2.98 -9.42
C PRO A 47 10.16 2.20 -8.12
N PHE A 48 9.87 2.86 -7.00
CA PHE A 48 9.64 2.18 -5.72
C PHE A 48 8.45 1.21 -5.81
N SER A 49 7.34 1.62 -6.42
CA SER A 49 6.17 0.75 -6.58
C SER A 49 6.46 -0.45 -7.51
N ASN A 50 7.34 -0.27 -8.51
CA ASN A 50 7.82 -1.37 -9.36
C ASN A 50 8.60 -2.38 -8.51
N PHE A 51 9.65 -1.90 -7.85
CA PHE A 51 10.52 -2.72 -7.01
C PHE A 51 9.73 -3.49 -5.95
N ILE A 52 8.84 -2.80 -5.23
CA ILE A 52 8.15 -3.43 -4.10
C ILE A 52 7.17 -4.52 -4.54
N LEU A 53 6.47 -4.32 -5.66
CA LEU A 53 5.56 -5.33 -6.20
C LEU A 53 6.32 -6.46 -6.91
N ASN A 54 7.48 -6.16 -7.50
CA ASN A 54 8.20 -7.14 -8.31
C ASN A 54 9.14 -8.01 -7.51
N ASP A 55 9.88 -7.41 -6.60
CA ASP A 55 11.07 -8.01 -6.01
C ASP A 55 10.95 -8.17 -4.49
N TYR A 56 10.15 -7.32 -3.83
CA TYR A 56 10.00 -7.37 -2.38
C TYR A 56 8.86 -8.30 -1.92
N VAL A 57 7.67 -8.20 -2.53
CA VAL A 57 6.56 -9.08 -2.14
C VAL A 57 6.83 -10.51 -2.61
N ASN A 58 7.04 -11.40 -1.64
CA ASN A 58 7.18 -12.83 -1.86
C ASN A 58 5.91 -13.59 -1.39
N PRO A 59 4.97 -13.89 -2.30
CA PRO A 59 3.73 -14.59 -1.96
C PRO A 59 3.97 -16.08 -1.74
N ASN A 60 3.58 -16.57 -0.56
CA ASN A 60 3.62 -18.00 -0.28
C ASN A 60 2.40 -18.73 -0.88
N LYS A 61 2.27 -20.04 -0.62
CA LYS A 61 1.17 -20.85 -1.16
C LYS A 61 -0.24 -20.44 -0.67
N ASN A 62 -0.33 -19.79 0.48
CA ASN A 62 -1.58 -19.37 1.11
C ASN A 62 -1.85 -17.86 0.91
N HIS A 63 -1.03 -17.18 0.13
CA HIS A 63 -1.13 -15.73 -0.06
C HIS A 63 -2.43 -15.37 -0.76
N MET A 64 -3.24 -14.54 -0.10
CA MET A 64 -4.50 -14.04 -0.64
C MET A 64 -4.34 -12.61 -1.12
N TYR A 65 -3.84 -11.71 -0.26
CA TYR A 65 -3.44 -10.39 -0.71
C TYR A 65 -2.32 -9.77 0.11
N THR A 66 -1.63 -8.82 -0.51
CA THR A 66 -0.71 -7.90 0.16
C THR A 66 -1.07 -6.46 -0.17
N TYR A 67 -1.31 -5.64 0.85
CA TYR A 67 -1.39 -4.19 0.69
C TYR A 67 -0.04 -3.54 0.98
N ILE A 68 0.39 -2.63 0.13
CA ILE A 68 1.59 -1.82 0.34
C ILE A 68 1.16 -0.37 0.35
N THR A 69 1.21 0.27 1.50
CA THR A 69 0.86 1.69 1.67
C THR A 69 2.14 2.51 1.75
N LEU A 70 2.33 3.39 0.77
CA LEU A 70 3.31 4.47 0.83
C LEU A 70 2.61 5.72 1.37
N PHE A 71 2.92 6.04 2.62
CA PHE A 71 2.56 7.28 3.27
C PHE A 71 3.65 8.33 3.05
N LEU A 72 3.24 9.50 2.57
CA LEU A 72 4.10 10.63 2.28
C LEU A 72 3.59 11.84 3.04
N SER A 73 4.50 12.63 3.62
CA SER A 73 4.17 13.94 4.16
C SER A 73 5.03 15.00 3.49
N SER A 74 4.45 16.17 3.22
CA SER A 74 5.18 17.29 2.64
C SER A 74 4.59 18.63 3.04
N ASN A 75 5.42 19.67 3.16
CA ASN A 75 4.95 21.04 3.37
C ASN A 75 4.50 21.70 2.06
N TYR A 76 5.01 21.24 0.92
CA TYR A 76 4.64 21.76 -0.40
C TYR A 76 4.46 20.62 -1.42
N THR A 77 3.38 20.72 -2.20
CA THR A 77 3.01 19.76 -3.24
C THR A 77 2.44 20.50 -4.44
N ASP A 78 2.85 20.15 -5.67
CA ASP A 78 2.27 20.73 -6.88
C ASP A 78 1.02 19.99 -7.36
N LYS A 79 0.16 20.66 -8.14
CA LYS A 79 -1.10 20.09 -8.63
C LYS A 79 -0.88 18.85 -9.51
N ASN A 80 0.17 18.85 -10.32
CA ASN A 80 0.49 17.74 -11.22
C ASN A 80 0.84 16.45 -10.45
N LEU A 81 1.54 16.56 -9.31
CA LEU A 81 1.76 15.45 -8.40
C LEU A 81 0.43 14.90 -7.86
N ILE A 82 -0.44 15.76 -7.37
CA ILE A 82 -1.74 15.36 -6.79
C ILE A 82 -2.58 14.60 -7.84
N ASP A 83 -2.64 15.13 -9.06
CA ASP A 83 -3.37 14.49 -10.16
C ASP A 83 -2.75 13.14 -10.55
N SER A 84 -1.42 13.03 -10.48
CA SER A 84 -0.71 11.77 -10.73
C SER A 84 -1.02 10.73 -9.65
N ILE A 85 -0.98 11.13 -8.37
CA ILE A 85 -1.34 10.27 -7.24
C ILE A 85 -2.77 9.75 -7.39
N ARG A 86 -3.74 10.64 -7.63
CA ARG A 86 -5.17 10.26 -7.75
C ARG A 86 -5.42 9.24 -8.86
N LYS A 87 -4.73 9.39 -9.99
CA LYS A 87 -4.86 8.50 -11.16
C LYS A 87 -4.03 7.22 -11.04
N TYR A 88 -3.03 7.19 -10.16
CA TYR A 88 -2.12 6.06 -10.06
C TYR A 88 -2.81 4.82 -9.52
N SER A 89 -2.70 3.71 -10.26
CA SER A 89 -3.14 2.42 -9.78
C SER A 89 -2.15 1.37 -10.22
N LYS A 90 -1.78 0.51 -9.29
CA LYS A 90 -0.85 -0.57 -9.58
C LYS A 90 -1.17 -1.79 -8.76
N ARG A 91 -1.37 -2.88 -9.47
CA ARG A 91 -1.73 -4.18 -8.91
C ARG A 91 -0.90 -5.24 -9.60
N LYS A 92 -0.55 -6.28 -8.86
CA LYS A 92 0.14 -7.46 -9.39
C LYS A 92 -0.60 -8.71 -8.93
N SER A 93 -1.05 -9.52 -9.88
CA SER A 93 -1.63 -10.83 -9.59
C SER A 93 -0.55 -11.90 -9.73
N TYR A 94 -0.61 -12.94 -8.90
CA TYR A 94 0.38 -14.02 -8.93
C TYR A 94 -0.26 -15.31 -9.40
N LYS A 95 0.48 -16.08 -10.22
CA LYS A 95 0.02 -17.35 -10.81
C LYS A 95 -1.38 -17.22 -11.44
N PHE A 96 -1.55 -16.26 -12.35
CA PHE A 96 -2.85 -15.99 -12.99
C PHE A 96 -4.00 -15.73 -12.00
N GLY A 97 -3.70 -15.20 -10.81
CA GLY A 97 -4.67 -14.93 -9.75
C GLY A 97 -4.87 -16.08 -8.75
N LEU A 98 -4.34 -17.27 -9.04
CA LEU A 98 -4.44 -18.44 -8.14
C LEU A 98 -3.64 -18.29 -6.84
N ARG A 99 -2.70 -17.34 -6.80
CA ARG A 99 -1.89 -17.04 -5.60
C ARG A 99 -2.10 -15.60 -5.12
N GLY A 100 -3.34 -15.11 -5.26
CA GLY A 100 -3.73 -13.81 -4.76
C GLY A 100 -3.12 -12.65 -5.54
N TYR A 101 -3.13 -11.47 -4.91
CA TYR A 101 -2.68 -10.22 -5.54
C TYR A 101 -1.99 -9.27 -4.56
N SER A 102 -1.22 -8.32 -5.08
CA SER A 102 -0.71 -7.19 -4.32
C SER A 102 -1.24 -5.88 -4.90
N VAL A 103 -1.51 -4.91 -4.04
CA VAL A 103 -1.99 -3.58 -4.44
C VAL A 103 -1.11 -2.51 -3.80
N PHE A 104 -0.73 -1.53 -4.60
CA PHE A 104 0.01 -0.36 -4.14
C PHE A 104 -0.93 0.81 -3.82
N ARG A 105 -0.81 1.32 -2.61
CA ARG A 105 -1.57 2.41 -2.02
C ARG A 105 -0.64 3.61 -1.82
N ILE A 106 -1.11 4.80 -2.18
CA ILE A 106 -0.40 6.06 -1.95
C ILE A 106 -1.31 6.98 -1.14
N ILE A 107 -0.77 7.50 -0.05
CA ILE A 107 -1.39 8.52 0.79
C ILE A 107 -0.37 9.64 0.96
N LEU A 108 -0.78 10.87 0.68
CA LEU A 108 0.01 12.08 0.80
C LEU A 108 -0.71 13.05 1.74
N PHE A 109 -0.06 13.42 2.82
CA PHE A 109 -0.49 14.46 3.74
C PHE A 109 0.27 15.76 3.45
N ASN A 110 -0.45 16.84 3.17
CA ASN A 110 0.13 18.17 3.08
C ASN A 110 0.08 18.82 4.46
N ASN A 111 1.24 18.97 5.10
CA ASN A 111 1.35 19.51 6.46
C ASN A 111 0.95 20.99 6.55
N SER A 112 1.07 21.74 5.45
CA SER A 112 0.76 23.18 5.42
C SER A 112 -0.74 23.43 5.25
N THR A 113 -1.44 22.57 4.49
CA THR A 113 -2.88 22.72 4.24
C THR A 113 -3.76 21.78 5.06
N ASN A 114 -3.16 20.83 5.79
CA ASN A 114 -3.84 19.74 6.49
C ASN A 114 -4.75 18.93 5.55
N GLU A 115 -4.34 18.75 4.30
CA GLU A 115 -5.08 17.98 3.30
C GLU A 115 -4.50 16.59 3.06
N LEU A 116 -5.38 15.63 2.79
CA LEU A 116 -5.01 14.26 2.41
C LEU A 116 -5.36 13.99 0.95
N PHE A 117 -4.34 13.62 0.17
CA PHE A 117 -4.46 13.16 -1.21
C PHE A 117 -4.10 11.69 -1.30
N TYR A 118 -4.86 10.92 -2.06
CA TYR A 118 -4.66 9.47 -2.11
C TYR A 118 -5.17 8.90 -3.43
N ASN A 119 -4.65 7.72 -3.79
CA ASN A 119 -5.13 6.98 -4.95
C ASN A 119 -6.37 6.14 -4.61
N LYS A 120 -7.14 5.74 -5.62
CA LYS A 120 -8.40 4.97 -5.43
C LYS A 120 -8.23 3.71 -4.56
N ASP A 121 -7.05 3.09 -4.62
CA ASP A 121 -6.72 1.85 -3.92
C ASP A 121 -6.54 2.04 -2.40
N SER A 122 -6.47 3.29 -1.93
CA SER A 122 -6.33 3.67 -0.50
C SER A 122 -7.64 4.13 0.14
N LYS A 123 -8.76 4.07 -0.58
CA LYS A 123 -10.05 4.64 -0.14
C LYS A 123 -10.57 3.98 1.15
N ASP A 124 -10.31 2.71 1.37
CA ASP A 124 -10.77 1.96 2.54
C ASP A 124 -10.01 2.33 3.82
N THR A 125 -8.75 2.77 3.72
CA THR A 125 -7.93 3.14 4.88
C THR A 125 -7.96 4.63 5.19
N ILE A 126 -8.41 5.50 4.27
CA ILE A 126 -8.28 6.95 4.44
C ILE A 126 -9.02 7.51 5.67
N LYS A 127 -10.10 6.85 6.11
CA LYS A 127 -10.84 7.26 7.30
C LYS A 127 -9.95 7.22 8.55
N PHE A 128 -9.18 6.14 8.71
CA PHE A 128 -8.22 6.00 9.81
C PHE A 128 -7.16 7.10 9.78
N TYR A 129 -6.56 7.37 8.62
CA TYR A 129 -5.55 8.44 8.51
C TYR A 129 -6.11 9.83 8.80
N ARG A 130 -7.36 10.12 8.38
CA ARG A 130 -8.04 11.37 8.74
C ARG A 130 -8.23 11.48 10.25
N GLU A 131 -8.72 10.43 10.89
CA GLU A 131 -8.95 10.39 12.34
C GLU A 131 -7.66 10.50 13.15
N VAL A 132 -6.50 10.11 12.63
CA VAL A 132 -5.22 10.19 13.35
C VAL A 132 -4.50 11.52 13.11
N LEU A 133 -4.59 12.08 11.91
CA LEU A 133 -3.80 13.26 11.50
C LEU A 133 -4.54 14.59 11.64
N LEU A 134 -5.88 14.58 11.69
CA LEU A 134 -6.73 15.78 11.70
C LEU A 134 -7.51 15.94 13.01
N ILE A 135 -7.00 15.36 14.11
CA ILE A 135 -7.56 15.52 15.46
C ILE A 135 -7.42 16.97 15.92
#